data_AF-A0A6A5R7I4-F1
#
_entry.id   AF-A0A6A5R7I4-F1
#
_cell.length_a   1.000
_cell.length_b   1.000
_cell.length_c   1.000
_cell.angle_alpha   90.00
_cell.angle_beta   90.00
_cell.angle_gamma   90.00
#
_symmetry.space_group_name_H-M   'P 1'
#
loop_
_entity.id
_entity.type
_entity.pdbx_description
1 polymer ?
#
loop_
_entity_poly.entity_id
_entity_poly.type
_entity_poly.pdbx_seq_one_letter_code
_entity_poly.pdbx_strand_id
1 'polypeptide(L)' 'NNTLGLEWLKHFNAHTKTRQVGGRTLLIINGHKSHCLVAFQDLCREKKIITLCMPPHSSHLLQPLDVACFSPLKRLYS' A
#
# COMPACT_ATOMS: atom_id res chain seq x y z
N ASN A 1 -8.58 4.19 -12.98
CA ASN A 1 -7.97 3.32 -11.95
C ASN A 1 -6.45 3.25 -12.00
N ASN A 2 -5.82 3.06 -13.17
CA ASN A 2 -4.35 2.88 -13.24
C ASN A 2 -3.54 4.19 -13.03
N THR A 3 -4.04 5.30 -13.55
CA THR A 3 -3.44 6.64 -13.35
C THR A 3 -3.49 7.08 -11.90
N LEU A 4 -4.62 6.83 -11.22
CA LEU A 4 -4.82 7.18 -9.82
C LEU A 4 -3.83 6.45 -8.90
N GLY A 5 -3.53 5.17 -9.17
CA GLY A 5 -2.54 4.41 -8.38
C GLY A 5 -1.12 4.98 -8.47
N LEU A 6 -0.71 5.45 -9.66
CA LEU A 6 0.58 6.10 -9.87
C LEU A 6 0.66 7.46 -9.18
N GLU A 7 -0.37 8.30 -9.33
CA GLU A 7 -0.43 9.60 -8.65
C GLU A 7 -0.47 9.45 -7.13
N TRP A 8 -1.22 8.45 -6.64
CA TRP A 8 -1.21 8.10 -5.22
C TRP A 8 0.18 7.67 -4.75
N LEU A 9 0.91 6.85 -5.51
CA LEU A 9 2.26 6.41 -5.12
C LEU A 9 3.26 7.59 -5.07
N LYS A 10 3.17 8.54 -6.01
CA LYS A 10 3.95 9.79 -5.96
C LYS A 10 3.64 10.58 -4.69
N HIS A 11 2.36 10.76 -4.39
CA HIS A 11 1.92 11.47 -3.19
C HIS A 11 2.37 10.76 -1.91
N PHE A 12 2.19 9.44 -1.84
CA PHE A 12 2.64 8.60 -0.72
C PHE A 12 4.13 8.77 -0.46
N ASN A 13 4.96 8.62 -1.50
CA ASN A 13 6.40 8.78 -1.37
C ASN A 13 6.78 10.21 -0.92
N ALA A 14 6.14 11.26 -1.45
CA ALA A 14 6.41 12.63 -1.04
C ALA A 14 6.18 12.86 0.47
N HIS A 15 5.15 12.23 1.05
CA HIS A 15 4.78 12.41 2.46
C HIS A 15 5.43 11.42 3.43
N THR A 16 6.03 10.34 2.92
CA THR A 16 6.65 9.29 3.75
C THR A 16 8.17 9.26 3.66
N LYS A 17 8.77 9.88 2.63
CA LYS A 17 10.22 9.88 2.41
C LYS A 17 11.02 10.39 3.61
N THR A 18 10.51 11.39 4.33
CA THR A 18 11.17 11.95 5.52
C THR A 18 11.14 11.00 6.73
N ARG A 19 10.24 10.01 6.72
CA ARG A 19 10.06 9.02 7.78
C ARG A 19 10.74 7.68 7.47
N GLN A 20 11.44 7.59 6.34
CA GLN A 20 12.07 6.35 5.91
C GLN A 20 13.28 6.01 6.80
N VAL A 21 13.30 4.80 7.34
CA VAL A 21 14.41 4.25 8.12
C VAL A 21 15.08 3.14 7.30
N GLY A 22 16.42 3.10 7.27
CA GLY A 22 17.15 1.98 6.62
C GLY A 22 17.19 2.01 5.09
N GLY A 23 16.88 3.14 4.45
CA GLY A 23 17.13 3.36 3.03
C GLY A 23 16.13 2.72 2.05
N ARG A 24 15.13 1.98 2.54
CA ARG A 24 14.03 1.39 1.75
C ARG A 24 12.71 1.48 2.52
N THR A 25 11.60 1.59 1.79
CA THR A 25 10.25 1.58 2.36
C THR A 25 9.53 0.29 1.98
N LEU A 26 8.91 -0.40 2.93
CA LEU A 26 8.07 -1.57 2.65
C LEU A 26 6.61 -1.11 2.51
N LEU A 27 6.01 -1.38 1.34
CA LEU A 27 4.62 -1.07 1.04
C LEU A 27 3.81 -2.36 0.91
N ILE A 28 2.87 -2.57 1.84
CA ILE A 28 1.99 -3.75 1.86
C ILE A 28 0.67 -3.39 1.17
N ILE A 29 0.31 -4.13 0.13
CA ILE A 29 -0.87 -3.87 -0.71
C ILE A 29 -1.73 -5.12 -0.85
N ASN A 30 -3.05 -4.93 -0.98
CA ASN A 30 -3.96 -6.02 -1.34
C ASN A 30 -3.70 -6.45 -2.79
N GLY A 31 -3.96 -7.72 -3.12
CA GLY A 31 -3.71 -8.28 -4.46
C GLY A 31 -4.63 -7.80 -5.57
N HIS A 32 -5.06 -6.53 -5.52
CA HIS A 32 -5.89 -5.93 -6.54
C HIS A 32 -5.10 -5.69 -7.84
N LYS A 33 -5.70 -6.04 -8.98
CA LYS A 33 -5.05 -6.05 -10.31
C LYS A 33 -4.44 -4.71 -10.75
N SER A 34 -4.83 -3.59 -10.13
CA SER A 34 -4.25 -2.27 -10.40
C SER A 34 -2.76 -2.16 -10.05
N HIS A 35 -2.28 -3.00 -9.12
CA HIS A 35 -0.88 -2.98 -8.68
C HIS A 35 0.07 -3.81 -9.55
N CYS A 36 -0.48 -4.56 -10.52
CA CYS A 36 0.30 -5.34 -11.50
C CYS A 36 0.78 -4.50 -12.69
N LEU A 37 0.59 -3.18 -12.68
CA LEU A 37 1.11 -2.33 -13.74
C LEU A 37 2.64 -2.24 -13.67
N VAL A 38 3.29 -2.48 -14.81
CA VAL A 38 4.76 -2.33 -14.98
C VAL A 38 5.23 -0.94 -14.52
N ALA A 39 4.52 0.12 -14.93
CA ALA A 39 4.84 1.50 -14.52
C ALA A 39 4.80 1.73 -12.99
N PHE A 40 3.93 1.01 -12.27
CA PHE A 40 3.85 1.10 -10.81
C PHE A 40 5.06 0.41 -10.16
N GLN A 41 5.47 -0.74 -10.70
CA GLN A 41 6.66 -1.46 -10.22
C GLN A 41 7.95 -0.69 -10.51
N ASP A 42 8.04 -0.06 -11.69
CA ASP A 42 9.18 0.77 -12.08
C ASP A 42 9.33 1.97 -11.14
N LEU A 43 8.21 2.66 -10.84
CA LEU A 43 8.22 3.78 -9.90
C LEU A 43 8.58 3.31 -8.48
N CYS A 44 8.06 2.16 -8.04
CA CYS A 44 8.46 1.57 -6.75
C CYS A 44 9.97 1.31 -6.70
N ARG A 45 10.54 0.72 -7.76
CA ARG A 45 11.98 0.44 -7.86
C ARG A 45 12.80 1.73 -7.82
N GLU A 46 12.42 2.75 -8.58
CA GLU A 46 13.09 4.06 -8.61
C GLU A 46 13.08 4.72 -7.22
N LYS A 47 11.98 4.61 -6.49
CA LYS A 47 11.82 5.21 -5.16
C LYS A 47 12.31 4.33 -4.01
N LYS A 48 12.94 3.18 -4.29
CA LYS A 48 13.40 2.20 -3.27
C LYS A 48 12.26 1.68 -2.37
N ILE A 49 11.08 1.54 -2.95
CA ILE A 49 9.88 0.97 -2.31
C ILE A 49 9.80 -0.51 -2.68
N ILE A 50 9.78 -1.37 -1.66
CA ILE A 50 9.56 -2.81 -1.80
C ILE A 50 8.05 -3.04 -1.66
N THR A 51 7.42 -3.64 -2.68
CA THR A 51 6.00 -3.98 -2.63
C THR A 51 5.79 -5.41 -2.17
N LEU A 52 4.97 -5.59 -1.13
CA LEU A 52 4.50 -6.90 -0.68
C LEU A 52 3.01 -7.02 -0.97
N CYS A 53 2.67 -7.95 -1.85
CA CYS A 53 1.29 -8.23 -2.22
C CYS A 53 0.71 -9.31 -1.30
N MET A 54 -0.41 -9.02 -0.63
CA MET A 54 -1.10 -10.02 0.18
C MET A 54 -1.78 -11.08 -0.70
N PRO A 55 -1.78 -12.35 -0.28
CA PRO A 55 -2.45 -13.42 -1.02
C PRO A 55 -3.96 -13.13 -1.15
N PRO A 56 -4.58 -13.61 -2.26
CA PRO A 56 -6.00 -13.42 -2.49
C PRO A 56 -6.83 -13.98 -1.32
N HIS A 57 -7.98 -13.36 -1.07
CA HIS A 57 -8.91 -13.69 0.02
C HIS A 57 -8.34 -13.60 1.44
N SER A 58 -7.10 -13.12 1.64
CA SER A 58 -6.50 -13.03 2.99
C SER A 58 -6.67 -11.67 3.66
N SER A 59 -7.38 -10.73 3.04
CA SER A 59 -7.60 -9.37 3.57
C SER A 59 -8.19 -9.38 4.98
N HIS A 60 -9.25 -10.15 5.20
CA HIS A 60 -9.94 -10.25 6.50
C HIS A 60 -9.09 -10.83 7.64
N LEU A 61 -7.95 -11.46 7.33
CA LEU A 61 -7.03 -12.03 8.32
C LEU A 61 -5.74 -11.23 8.44
N LEU A 62 -5.23 -10.74 7.32
CA LEU A 62 -3.88 -10.19 7.21
C LEU A 62 -3.85 -8.69 6.98
N GLN A 63 -4.94 -8.01 6.60
CA GLN A 63 -4.93 -6.56 6.48
C GLN A 63 -4.91 -5.91 7.86
N PRO A 64 -3.78 -5.34 8.29
CA PRO A 64 -3.68 -4.73 9.61
C PRO A 64 -4.65 -3.54 9.72
N LEU A 65 -4.92 -2.89 8.58
CA LEU A 65 -5.86 -1.78 8.52
C LEU A 65 -7.30 -2.22 8.79
N ASP A 66 -7.72 -3.37 8.26
CA ASP A 66 -9.08 -3.89 8.46
C ASP A 66 -9.27 -4.42 9.89
N VAL A 67 -8.29 -5.17 10.40
CA VAL A 67 -8.38 -5.80 11.74
C VAL A 67 -8.10 -4.80 12.86
N ALA A 68 -7.14 -3.89 12.70
CA ALA A 68 -6.72 -2.99 13.78
C ALA A 68 -7.34 -1.59 13.70
N CYS A 69 -7.31 -0.91 12.55
CA CYS A 69 -7.78 0.48 12.45
C CYS A 69 -9.29 0.58 12.18
N PHE A 70 -9.80 -0.16 11.20
CA PHE A 70 -11.18 -0.03 10.76
C PHE A 70 -12.16 -0.81 11.62
N SER A 71 -11.74 -1.90 12.25
CA SER A 71 -12.63 -2.68 13.14
C SER A 71 -13.14 -1.86 14.34
N PRO A 72 -12.30 -1.14 15.12
CA PRO A 72 -12.79 -0.25 16.19
C PRO A 72 -13.66 0.89 15.66
N LEU A 73 -13.29 1.48 14.52
CA LEU A 73 -14.06 2.55 13.90
C LEU A 73 -15.47 2.07 13.51
N LYS A 74 -15.56 0.91 12.85
CA LYS A 74 -16.84 0.31 12.45
C LYS A 74 -17.72 0.04 13.67
N ARG A 75 -17.14 -0.46 14.77
CA ARG A 75 -17.87 -0.70 16.02
C ARG A 75 -18.42 0.59 16.64
N LEU A 76 -17.70 1.70 16.55
CA LEU A 76 -18.13 2.99 17.11
C LEU A 76 -19.28 3.63 16.32
N TYR A 77 -19.34 3.37 15.01
CA TYR A 77 -20.34 3.93 14.09
C TYR A 77 -21.37 2.87 13.62
N SER A 78 -21.53 1.76 14.35
CA SER A 78 -22.58 0.75 14.10
C SER A 78 -23.83 1.04 14.92
#